data_AF-A0AA35QQJ4-F1
#
_entry.id   AF-A0AA35QQJ4-F1
#
_cell.length_a   1.000
_cell.length_b   1.000
_cell.length_c   1.000
_cell.angle_alpha   90.00
_cell.angle_beta   90.00
_cell.angle_gamma   90.00
#
_symmetry.space_group_name_H-M   'P 1'
#
loop_
_entity.id
_entity.type
_entity.pdbx_description
1 polymer ?
#
loop_
_entity_poly.entity_id
_entity_poly.type
_entity_poly.pdbx_seq_one_letter_code
_entity_poly.pdbx_strand_id
1 'polypeptide(L)'
;MLLSDAVEKEPTSPHIRKWIMGCFAFATVWSIGGTCDGDGRVLFDAFMRDIIAGKMDKHPMPAAVGKWEHPFEERGLVYDFMFEMKGKGRWMHWNEAIKSINYNDKNLKVQDIIVPTMDTVRYTYLMELCIKYGKPLLFVGPTGTGKSVYVKDKLMNHVEKNLYFPFFVNFSARTSANQTQNIIMARLDKRRKGIFGPPMGKKCIIFVDDMNMPALEQYGAQPPIELLRQFF
;
A
#
# COMPACT_ATOMS: atom_id res chain seq x y z
N MET A 1 -8.17 2.44 -10.20
CA MET A 1 -9.62 2.66 -10.22
C MET A 1 -10.22 1.71 -9.21
N LEU A 2 -11.00 2.20 -8.24
CA LEU A 2 -11.73 1.33 -7.33
C LEU A 2 -12.96 0.75 -8.00
N LEU A 3 -13.51 -0.32 -7.41
CA LEU A 3 -14.77 -0.90 -7.86
C LEU A 3 -15.91 0.14 -7.84
N SER A 4 -15.95 1.00 -6.81
CA SER A 4 -16.92 2.10 -6.73
C SER A 4 -16.84 3.01 -7.95
N ASP A 5 -15.63 3.42 -8.33
CA ASP A 5 -15.41 4.29 -9.48
C ASP A 5 -15.83 3.60 -10.81
N ALA A 6 -15.65 2.28 -10.90
CA ALA A 6 -16.05 1.50 -12.07
C ALA A 6 -17.58 1.38 -12.18
N VAL A 7 -18.24 1.10 -11.06
CA VAL A 7 -19.71 0.98 -10.98
C VAL A 7 -20.38 2.33 -11.19
N GLU A 8 -19.82 3.43 -10.69
CA GLU A 8 -20.34 4.77 -10.95
C GLU A 8 -20.32 5.14 -12.44
N LYS A 9 -19.29 4.69 -13.18
CA LYS A 9 -19.19 4.91 -14.63
C LYS A 9 -20.12 4.01 -15.43
N GLU A 10 -20.28 2.76 -15.02
CA GLU A 10 -21.09 1.76 -15.72
C GLU A 10 -22.04 1.00 -14.75
N PRO A 11 -23.07 1.67 -14.21
CA PRO A 11 -23.89 1.13 -13.12
C PRO A 11 -24.75 -0.07 -13.51
N THR A 12 -25.01 -0.25 -14.81
CA THR A 12 -25.80 -1.37 -15.37
C THR A 12 -24.92 -2.39 -16.09
N SER A 13 -23.60 -2.35 -15.90
CA SER A 13 -22.69 -3.26 -16.58
C SER A 13 -23.00 -4.72 -16.22
N PRO A 14 -23.13 -5.62 -17.21
CA PRO A 14 -23.31 -7.05 -16.94
C PRO A 14 -22.06 -7.69 -16.33
N HIS A 15 -20.97 -6.93 -16.16
CA HIS A 15 -19.69 -7.41 -15.64
C HIS A 15 -19.46 -7.08 -14.16
N ILE A 16 -20.36 -6.33 -13.51
CA ILE A 16 -20.20 -5.91 -12.10
C ILE A 16 -19.92 -7.11 -11.17
N ARG A 17 -20.66 -8.21 -11.33
CA ARG A 17 -20.46 -9.43 -10.55
C ARG A 17 -19.04 -9.98 -10.71
N LYS A 18 -18.51 -9.96 -11.94
CA LYS A 18 -17.16 -10.45 -12.27
C LYS A 18 -16.10 -9.53 -11.69
N TRP A 19 -16.31 -8.22 -11.79
CA TRP A 19 -15.42 -7.24 -11.18
C TRP A 19 -15.35 -7.38 -9.66
N ILE A 20 -16.48 -7.61 -8.98
CA ILE A 20 -16.51 -7.89 -7.55
C ILE A 20 -15.62 -9.08 -7.21
N MET A 21 -15.74 -10.20 -7.94
CA MET A 21 -14.92 -11.40 -7.70
C MET A 21 -13.42 -11.09 -7.85
N GLY A 22 -13.02 -10.47 -8.97
CA GLY A 22 -11.62 -10.14 -9.21
C GLY A 22 -11.04 -9.14 -8.20
N CYS A 23 -11.80 -8.08 -7.88
CA CYS A 23 -11.40 -7.10 -6.87
C CYS A 23 -11.31 -7.73 -5.47
N PHE A 24 -12.22 -8.65 -5.12
CA PHE A 24 -12.17 -9.37 -3.85
C PHE A 24 -10.90 -10.23 -3.75
N ALA A 25 -10.56 -10.99 -4.79
CA ALA A 25 -9.32 -11.76 -4.82
C ALA A 25 -8.08 -10.86 -4.73
N PHE A 26 -8.03 -9.77 -5.51
CA PHE A 26 -6.93 -8.81 -5.45
C PHE A 26 -6.76 -8.19 -4.06
N ALA A 27 -7.88 -7.77 -3.45
CA ALA A 27 -7.88 -7.24 -2.08
C ALA A 27 -7.42 -8.28 -1.06
N THR A 28 -7.82 -9.55 -1.22
CA THR A 28 -7.41 -10.65 -0.33
C THR A 28 -5.91 -10.90 -0.40
N VAL A 29 -5.32 -10.89 -1.61
CA VAL A 29 -3.87 -11.01 -1.80
C VAL A 29 -3.12 -9.90 -1.08
N TRP A 30 -3.58 -8.66 -1.17
CA TRP A 30 -2.88 -7.50 -0.60
C TRP A 30 -3.25 -7.17 0.86
N SER A 31 -4.28 -7.82 1.42
CA SER A 31 -4.66 -7.66 2.83
C SER A 31 -4.14 -8.79 3.71
N ILE A 32 -4.40 -10.04 3.32
CA ILE A 32 -3.98 -11.23 4.06
C ILE A 32 -2.62 -11.69 3.55
N GLY A 33 -2.48 -11.88 2.25
CA GLY A 33 -1.23 -12.32 1.65
C GLY A 33 -0.10 -11.31 1.78
N GLY A 34 -0.41 -10.03 2.02
CA GLY A 34 0.57 -8.96 2.17
C GLY A 34 1.48 -9.10 3.39
N THR A 35 1.05 -9.84 4.42
CA THR A 35 1.84 -10.09 5.64
C THR A 35 2.78 -11.29 5.51
N CYS A 36 2.71 -12.05 4.43
CA CYS A 36 3.58 -13.19 4.19
C CYS A 36 5.01 -12.75 3.80
N ASP A 37 6.00 -13.48 4.31
CA ASP A 37 7.38 -13.42 3.86
C ASP A 37 7.56 -14.15 2.51
N GLY A 38 8.80 -14.25 2.02
CA GLY A 38 9.10 -14.82 0.70
C GLY A 38 8.53 -16.24 0.52
N ASP A 39 8.80 -17.12 1.50
CA ASP A 39 8.33 -18.51 1.47
C ASP A 39 6.82 -18.60 1.69
N GLY A 40 6.28 -17.81 2.62
CA GLY A 40 4.85 -17.74 2.89
C GLY A 40 4.04 -17.27 1.68
N ARG A 41 4.59 -16.39 0.83
CA ARG A 41 3.93 -15.96 -0.41
C ARG A 41 3.76 -17.11 -1.41
N VAL A 42 4.69 -18.06 -1.46
CA VAL A 42 4.58 -19.25 -2.32
C VAL A 42 3.46 -20.17 -1.81
N LEU A 43 3.38 -20.37 -0.49
CA LEU A 43 2.31 -21.17 0.12
C LEU A 43 0.94 -20.49 -0.05
N PHE A 44 0.87 -19.17 0.12
CA PHE A 44 -0.36 -18.40 -0.05
C PHE A 44 -0.82 -18.38 -1.50
N ASP A 45 0.09 -18.29 -2.47
CA ASP A 45 -0.21 -18.41 -3.91
C ASP A 45 -0.91 -19.73 -4.21
N ALA A 46 -0.31 -20.85 -3.80
CA ALA A 46 -0.88 -22.18 -4.00
C ALA A 46 -2.28 -22.29 -3.35
N PHE A 47 -2.40 -21.85 -2.10
CA PHE A 47 -3.69 -21.83 -1.38
C PHE A 47 -4.76 -21.03 -2.12
N MET A 48 -4.44 -19.80 -2.54
CA MET A 48 -5.38 -18.93 -3.26
C MET A 48 -5.82 -19.50 -4.61
N ARG A 49 -4.91 -20.17 -5.32
CA ARG A 49 -5.22 -20.82 -6.59
C ARG A 49 -6.13 -22.02 -6.39
N ASP A 50 -5.86 -22.85 -5.40
CA ASP A 50 -6.66 -24.05 -5.14
C ASP A 50 -8.06 -23.74 -4.59
N ILE A 51 -8.20 -22.74 -3.71
CA ILE A 51 -9.52 -22.33 -3.20
C ILE A 51 -10.39 -21.73 -4.32
N ILE A 52 -9.82 -20.90 -5.18
CA ILE A 52 -10.53 -20.30 -6.32
C ILE A 52 -10.89 -21.33 -7.38
N ALA A 53 -10.03 -22.33 -7.59
CA ALA A 53 -10.30 -23.45 -8.49
C ALA A 53 -11.31 -24.46 -7.92
N GLY A 54 -11.75 -24.29 -6.66
CA GLY A 54 -12.69 -25.19 -6.00
C GLY A 54 -12.10 -26.57 -5.68
N LYS A 55 -10.78 -26.67 -5.54
CA LYS A 55 -10.07 -27.94 -5.25
C LYS A 55 -10.00 -28.28 -3.75
N MET A 56 -10.51 -27.40 -2.89
CA MET A 56 -10.46 -27.54 -1.44
C MET A 56 -11.73 -28.22 -0.92
N ASP A 57 -11.74 -29.55 -0.83
CA ASP A 57 -12.93 -30.33 -0.43
C ASP A 57 -13.50 -29.91 0.94
N LYS A 58 -12.63 -29.57 1.89
CA LYS A 58 -13.04 -29.11 3.23
C LYS A 58 -13.58 -27.69 3.25
N HIS A 59 -13.27 -26.90 2.22
CA HIS A 59 -13.64 -25.48 2.10
C HIS A 59 -14.12 -25.19 0.67
N PRO A 60 -15.25 -25.78 0.25
CA PRO A 60 -15.73 -25.63 -1.12
C PRO A 60 -16.21 -24.20 -1.38
N MET A 61 -16.21 -23.81 -2.66
CA MET A 61 -16.73 -22.51 -3.07
C MET A 61 -18.20 -22.37 -2.65
N PRO A 62 -18.58 -21.30 -1.93
CA PRO A 62 -19.97 -21.12 -1.50
C PRO A 62 -20.92 -21.08 -2.69
N ALA A 63 -22.08 -21.72 -2.58
CA ALA A 63 -23.07 -21.77 -3.67
C ALA A 63 -23.50 -20.38 -4.16
N ALA A 64 -23.55 -19.39 -3.26
CA ALA A 64 -23.85 -17.99 -3.59
C ALA A 64 -22.79 -17.34 -4.53
N VAL A 65 -21.53 -17.78 -4.42
CA VAL A 65 -20.43 -17.33 -5.28
C VAL A 65 -20.43 -18.08 -6.61
N GLY A 66 -20.83 -19.36 -6.60
CA GLY A 66 -20.92 -20.18 -7.80
C GLY A 66 -19.56 -20.36 -8.51
N LYS A 67 -19.56 -20.50 -9.83
CA LYS A 67 -18.32 -20.66 -10.60
C LYS A 67 -17.49 -19.37 -10.57
N TRP A 68 -16.21 -19.50 -10.21
CA TRP A 68 -15.26 -18.40 -10.29
C TRP A 68 -14.87 -18.09 -11.74
N GLU A 69 -14.95 -16.82 -12.14
CA GLU A 69 -14.78 -16.42 -13.55
C GLU A 69 -13.43 -15.76 -13.85
N HIS A 70 -12.59 -15.53 -12.83
CA HIS A 70 -11.26 -14.90 -12.97
C HIS A 70 -10.15 -15.73 -12.31
N PRO A 71 -9.81 -16.91 -12.83
CA PRO A 71 -8.64 -17.64 -12.35
C PRO A 71 -7.39 -16.79 -12.54
N PHE A 72 -6.43 -16.88 -11.61
CA PHE A 72 -5.13 -16.26 -11.78
C PHE A 72 -4.38 -16.89 -12.95
N GLU A 73 -3.51 -16.13 -13.61
CA GLU A 73 -2.66 -16.65 -14.69
C GLU A 73 -1.68 -17.71 -14.16
N GLU A 74 -1.31 -18.68 -14.99
CA GLU A 74 -0.49 -19.83 -14.55
C GLU A 74 0.96 -19.48 -14.21
N ARG A 75 1.52 -18.44 -14.83
CA ARG A 75 2.95 -18.10 -14.69
C ARG A 75 3.15 -16.95 -13.71
N GLY A 76 3.85 -17.22 -12.61
CA GLY A 76 4.12 -16.22 -11.57
C GLY A 76 3.18 -16.39 -10.37
N LEU A 77 3.40 -15.60 -9.33
CA LEU A 77 2.61 -15.66 -8.11
C LEU A 77 1.36 -14.77 -8.25
N VAL A 78 0.32 -15.02 -7.46
CA VAL A 78 -0.87 -14.16 -7.36
C VAL A 78 -0.54 -12.68 -7.08
N TYR A 79 0.61 -12.42 -6.46
CA TYR A 79 1.12 -11.07 -6.18
C TYR A 79 1.61 -10.33 -7.43
N ASP A 80 1.98 -11.06 -8.50
CA ASP A 80 2.58 -10.52 -9.72
C ASP A 80 1.53 -9.89 -10.66
N PHE A 81 0.27 -9.93 -10.25
CA PHE A 81 -0.87 -9.45 -11.02
C PHE A 81 -1.64 -8.34 -10.31
N MET A 82 -2.18 -7.42 -11.12
CA MET A 82 -3.21 -6.47 -10.74
C MET A 82 -4.51 -6.79 -11.46
N PHE A 83 -5.65 -6.55 -10.83
CA PHE A 83 -6.94 -6.75 -11.47
C PHE A 83 -7.40 -5.47 -12.18
N GLU A 84 -7.65 -5.57 -13.49
CA GLU A 84 -8.13 -4.48 -14.33
C GLU A 84 -9.60 -4.71 -14.71
N MET A 85 -10.48 -3.79 -14.30
CA MET A 85 -11.92 -3.82 -14.61
C MET A 85 -12.18 -3.26 -16.03
N LYS A 86 -11.60 -3.88 -17.06
CA LYS A 86 -11.89 -3.58 -18.47
C LYS A 86 -12.70 -4.73 -19.09
N GLY A 87 -13.82 -4.40 -19.73
CA GLY A 87 -14.75 -5.40 -20.25
C GLY A 87 -15.17 -6.36 -19.14
N LYS A 88 -14.98 -7.68 -19.34
CA LYS A 88 -15.28 -8.70 -18.32
C LYS A 88 -14.38 -8.63 -17.08
N GLY A 89 -13.24 -7.93 -17.13
CA GLY A 89 -12.20 -7.95 -16.11
C GLY A 89 -11.05 -8.89 -16.51
N ARG A 90 -9.81 -8.52 -16.20
CA ARG A 90 -8.62 -9.36 -16.45
C ARG A 90 -7.55 -9.16 -15.39
N TRP A 91 -6.74 -10.19 -15.17
CA TRP A 91 -5.44 -10.03 -14.52
C TRP A 91 -4.46 -9.40 -15.51
N MET A 92 -3.67 -8.46 -15.03
CA MET A 92 -2.59 -7.80 -15.77
C MET A 92 -1.32 -7.99 -14.98
N HIS A 93 -0.26 -8.45 -15.63
CA HIS A 93 1.03 -8.60 -14.96
C HIS A 93 1.65 -7.23 -14.69
N TRP A 94 2.22 -7.00 -13.50
CA TRP A 94 2.77 -5.67 -13.12
C TRP A 94 3.86 -5.16 -14.08
N ASN A 95 4.60 -6.05 -14.75
CA ASN A 95 5.56 -5.67 -15.80
C ASN A 95 4.92 -4.95 -17.00
N GLU A 96 3.63 -5.17 -17.29
CA GLU A 96 2.92 -4.40 -18.31
C GLU A 96 2.79 -2.93 -17.89
N ALA A 97 2.60 -2.67 -16.59
CA ALA A 97 2.52 -1.32 -16.06
C ALA A 97 3.88 -0.60 -16.08
N ILE A 98 5.00 -1.30 -15.87
CA ILE A 98 6.36 -0.72 -15.96
C ILE A 98 6.61 -0.06 -17.32
N LYS A 99 6.16 -0.69 -18.42
CA LYS A 99 6.42 -0.21 -19.79
C LYS A 99 5.79 1.15 -20.09
N SER A 100 4.87 1.62 -19.25
CA SER A 100 4.23 2.93 -19.40
C SER A 100 5.00 4.08 -18.74
N ILE A 101 6.06 3.79 -17.96
CA ILE A 101 6.85 4.79 -17.23
C ILE A 101 7.95 5.33 -18.15
N ASN A 102 7.79 6.58 -18.61
CA ASN A 102 8.80 7.28 -19.42
C ASN A 102 9.70 8.16 -18.52
N TYR A 103 10.99 7.85 -18.46
CA TYR A 103 12.02 8.71 -17.86
C TYR A 103 12.51 9.71 -18.90
N ASN A 104 11.72 10.74 -19.18
CA ASN A 104 12.10 11.79 -20.16
C ASN A 104 12.76 13.02 -19.52
N ASP A 105 13.14 12.96 -18.24
CA ASP A 105 13.74 14.10 -17.56
C ASP A 105 15.27 14.05 -17.62
N LYS A 106 15.86 14.83 -18.53
CA LYS A 106 17.31 14.94 -18.75
C LYS A 106 18.05 15.62 -17.60
N ASN A 107 17.35 16.18 -16.62
CA ASN A 107 17.94 16.88 -15.48
C ASN A 107 18.06 16.04 -14.20
N LEU A 108 17.64 14.77 -14.22
CA LEU A 108 17.77 13.88 -13.07
C LEU A 108 19.24 13.48 -12.86
N LYS A 109 19.76 13.68 -11.65
CA LYS A 109 21.07 13.13 -11.27
C LYS A 109 20.95 11.62 -11.21
N VAL A 110 21.98 10.90 -11.67
CA VAL A 110 21.99 9.43 -11.71
C VAL A 110 21.66 8.80 -10.35
N GLN A 111 22.12 9.41 -9.26
CA GLN A 111 21.86 8.98 -7.88
C GLN A 111 20.37 9.08 -7.45
N ASP A 112 19.57 9.88 -8.15
CA ASP A 112 18.15 10.11 -7.85
C ASP A 112 17.24 9.26 -8.76
N ILE A 113 17.82 8.45 -9.67
CA ILE A 113 17.06 7.58 -10.58
C ILE A 113 16.61 6.33 -9.83
N ILE A 114 15.31 6.19 -9.63
CA ILE A 114 14.68 4.94 -9.20
C ILE A 114 14.41 4.09 -10.44
N VAL A 115 15.10 2.96 -10.57
CA VAL A 115 14.85 1.98 -11.63
C VAL A 115 13.46 1.37 -11.41
N PRO A 116 12.59 1.36 -12.44
CA PRO A 116 11.26 0.79 -12.27
C PRO A 116 11.38 -0.73 -12.25
N THR A 117 11.04 -1.32 -11.11
CA THR A 117 10.90 -2.75 -10.93
C THR A 117 9.44 -3.11 -10.69
N MET A 118 9.13 -4.41 -10.69
CA MET A 118 7.80 -4.88 -10.35
C MET A 118 7.36 -4.40 -8.96
N ASP A 119 8.29 -4.45 -8.00
CA ASP A 119 8.05 -4.02 -6.63
C ASP A 119 7.80 -2.52 -6.54
N THR A 120 8.57 -1.67 -7.24
CA THR A 120 8.33 -0.22 -7.21
C THR A 120 6.94 0.11 -7.74
N VAL A 121 6.49 -0.52 -8.83
CA VAL A 121 5.16 -0.23 -9.41
C VAL A 121 4.04 -0.70 -8.48
N ARG A 122 4.12 -1.94 -8.02
CA ARG A 122 3.17 -2.55 -7.08
C ARG A 122 3.02 -1.74 -5.80
N TYR A 123 4.12 -1.42 -5.13
CA TYR A 123 4.08 -0.68 -3.87
C TYR A 123 3.68 0.78 -4.06
N THR A 124 4.04 1.40 -5.19
CA THR A 124 3.55 2.74 -5.54
C THR A 124 2.04 2.75 -5.72
N TYR A 125 1.47 1.76 -6.44
CA TYR A 125 0.03 1.63 -6.60
C TYR A 125 -0.70 1.51 -5.25
N LEU A 126 -0.23 0.63 -4.37
CA LEU A 126 -0.84 0.43 -3.04
C LEU A 126 -0.71 1.67 -2.15
N MET A 127 0.45 2.33 -2.18
CA MET A 127 0.70 3.57 -1.46
C MET A 127 -0.21 4.70 -1.97
N GLU A 128 -0.37 4.86 -3.29
CA GLU A 128 -1.29 5.83 -3.88
C GLU A 128 -2.72 5.62 -3.41
N LEU A 129 -3.16 4.36 -3.42
CA LEU A 129 -4.50 4.00 -2.97
C LEU A 129 -4.68 4.37 -1.49
N CYS A 130 -3.74 3.99 -0.63
CA CYS A 130 -3.80 4.26 0.80
C CYS A 130 -3.77 5.76 1.10
N ILE A 131 -2.90 6.53 0.43
CA ILE A 131 -2.83 8.00 0.58
C ILE A 131 -4.16 8.65 0.18
N LYS A 132 -4.70 8.30 -1.00
CA LYS A 132 -5.94 8.87 -1.53
C LYS A 132 -7.11 8.70 -0.56
N TYR A 133 -7.22 7.52 0.05
CA TYR A 133 -8.32 7.18 0.96
C TYR A 133 -7.97 7.33 2.45
N GLY A 134 -6.82 7.94 2.77
CA GLY A 134 -6.42 8.24 4.16
C GLY A 134 -6.26 6.99 5.03
N LYS A 135 -5.71 5.91 4.47
CA LYS A 135 -5.44 4.66 5.21
C LYS A 135 -3.95 4.56 5.55
N PRO A 136 -3.58 4.35 6.83
CA PRO A 136 -2.20 4.08 7.20
C PRO A 136 -1.67 2.81 6.53
N LEU A 137 -0.38 2.80 6.20
CA LEU A 137 0.31 1.68 5.55
C LEU A 137 1.66 1.46 6.21
N LEU A 138 2.06 0.20 6.38
CA LEU A 138 3.37 -0.19 6.92
C LEU A 138 4.15 -0.98 5.85
N PHE A 139 5.37 -0.51 5.53
CA PHE A 139 6.29 -1.24 4.66
C PHE A 139 7.31 -2.01 5.50
N VAL A 140 7.21 -3.34 5.47
CA VAL A 140 8.13 -4.24 6.17
C VAL A 140 9.06 -4.92 5.16
N GLY A 141 10.32 -5.11 5.53
CA GLY A 141 11.28 -5.89 4.75
C GLY A 141 12.73 -5.61 5.15
N PRO A 142 13.70 -6.39 4.65
CA PRO A 142 15.11 -6.27 5.03
C PRO A 142 15.69 -4.87 4.79
N THR A 143 16.76 -4.51 5.50
CA THR A 143 17.50 -3.27 5.24
C THR A 143 18.09 -3.27 3.84
N GLY A 144 18.18 -2.09 3.20
CA GLY A 144 18.77 -1.96 1.86
C GLY A 144 17.84 -2.34 0.69
N THR A 145 16.57 -2.70 0.95
CA THR A 145 15.59 -3.01 -0.10
C THR A 145 14.83 -1.80 -0.64
N GLY A 146 15.41 -0.60 -0.54
CA GLY A 146 14.89 0.66 -1.09
C GLY A 146 13.57 1.19 -0.54
N LYS A 147 12.94 0.55 0.46
CA LYS A 147 11.63 0.95 1.04
C LYS A 147 11.48 2.46 1.26
N SER A 148 12.44 3.04 1.96
CA SER A 148 12.43 4.47 2.29
C SER A 148 12.62 5.36 1.07
N VAL A 149 13.33 4.88 0.04
CA VAL A 149 13.56 5.62 -1.22
C VAL A 149 12.24 5.79 -1.96
N TYR A 150 11.46 4.71 -2.14
CA TYR A 150 10.19 4.76 -2.88
C TYR A 150 9.17 5.67 -2.20
N VAL A 151 9.09 5.61 -0.86
CA VAL A 151 8.14 6.43 -0.10
C VAL A 151 8.56 7.89 -0.14
N LYS A 152 9.86 8.19 0.07
CA LYS A 152 10.37 9.57 -0.01
C LYS A 152 10.13 10.16 -1.39
N ASP A 153 10.42 9.42 -2.45
CA ASP A 153 10.17 9.87 -3.82
C ASP A 153 8.69 10.15 -4.08
N LYS A 154 7.79 9.21 -3.70
CA LYS A 154 6.35 9.44 -3.83
C LYS A 154 5.92 10.72 -3.13
N LEU A 155 6.30 10.89 -1.86
CA LEU A 155 5.86 12.03 -1.05
C LEU A 155 6.46 13.36 -1.50
N MET A 156 7.69 13.38 -2.01
CA MET A 156 8.37 14.62 -2.41
C MET A 156 8.02 15.07 -3.84
N ASN A 157 7.85 14.11 -4.75
CA ASN A 157 7.81 14.37 -6.19
C ASN A 157 6.46 14.06 -6.82
N HIS A 158 5.69 13.11 -6.28
CA HIS A 158 4.51 12.55 -6.96
C HIS A 158 3.20 12.68 -6.16
N VAL A 159 3.20 13.46 -5.08
CA VAL A 159 2.01 13.81 -4.31
C VAL A 159 1.58 15.24 -4.61
N GLU A 160 0.27 15.47 -4.72
CA GLU A 160 -0.31 16.80 -4.94
C GLU A 160 -0.06 17.73 -3.74
N LYS A 161 0.96 18.58 -3.82
CA LYS A 161 1.41 19.48 -2.74
C LYS A 161 0.34 20.50 -2.28
N ASN A 162 -0.70 20.71 -3.08
CA ASN A 162 -1.85 21.55 -2.72
C ASN A 162 -2.81 20.83 -1.77
N LEU A 163 -2.92 19.51 -1.87
CA LEU A 163 -3.82 18.70 -1.05
C LEU A 163 -3.11 18.06 0.15
N TYR A 164 -1.81 17.76 0.03
CA TYR A 164 -1.08 17.01 1.03
C TYR A 164 0.14 17.78 1.56
N PHE A 165 0.42 17.57 2.85
CA PHE A 165 1.57 18.09 3.57
C PHE A 165 2.39 16.91 4.13
N PRO A 166 3.37 16.41 3.35
CA PRO A 166 4.23 15.33 3.79
C PRO A 166 5.38 15.82 4.66
N PHE A 167 5.74 15.07 5.70
CA PHE A 167 7.04 15.21 6.37
C PHE A 167 7.54 13.89 6.92
N PHE A 168 8.83 13.89 7.29
CA PHE A 168 9.60 12.71 7.64
C PHE A 168 10.02 12.75 9.11
N VAL A 169 9.93 11.60 9.77
CA VAL A 169 10.44 11.35 11.10
C VAL A 169 11.31 10.11 11.02
N ASN A 170 12.54 10.18 11.51
CA ASN A 170 13.43 9.02 11.56
C ASN A 170 13.55 8.58 13.00
N PHE A 171 13.21 7.32 13.28
CA PHE A 171 13.41 6.75 14.59
C PHE A 171 14.82 6.20 14.75
N SER A 172 15.26 6.15 16.01
CA SER A 172 16.54 5.61 16.44
C SER A 172 16.35 4.97 17.81
N ALA A 173 17.35 4.24 18.29
CA ALA A 173 17.33 3.63 19.62
C ALA A 173 17.11 4.64 20.77
N ARG A 174 17.44 5.92 20.56
CA ARG A 174 17.30 6.98 21.58
C ARG A 174 16.06 7.86 21.39
N THR A 175 15.22 7.57 20.41
CA THR A 175 14.00 8.33 20.17
C THR A 175 13.01 8.12 21.31
N SER A 176 12.58 9.18 21.98
CA SER A 176 11.58 9.15 23.06
C SER A 176 10.20 9.64 22.59
N ALA A 177 9.14 9.30 23.32
CA ALA A 177 7.78 9.76 23.02
C ALA A 177 7.69 11.30 22.97
N ASN A 178 8.35 11.98 23.91
CA ASN A 178 8.41 13.44 23.94
C ASN A 178 9.12 14.01 22.71
N GLN A 179 10.21 13.40 22.25
CA GLN A 179 10.89 13.81 21.02
C GLN A 179 9.98 13.62 19.81
N THR A 180 9.30 12.48 19.68
CA THR A 180 8.34 12.22 18.60
C THR A 180 7.22 13.27 18.59
N GLN A 181 6.62 13.56 19.75
CA GLN A 181 5.59 14.58 19.88
C GLN A 181 6.10 15.96 19.46
N ASN A 182 7.28 16.36 19.94
CA ASN A 182 7.87 17.66 19.62
C ASN A 182 8.19 17.80 18.13
N ILE A 183 8.73 16.75 17.50
CA ILE A 183 9.03 16.74 16.05
C ILE A 183 7.74 16.92 15.24
N ILE A 184 6.68 16.18 15.58
CA ILE A 184 5.40 16.26 14.88
C ILE A 184 4.76 17.63 15.11
N MET A 185 4.65 18.08 16.36
CA MET A 185 4.03 19.36 16.69
C MET A 185 4.78 20.56 16.10
N ALA A 186 6.12 20.49 15.98
CA ALA A 186 6.91 21.55 15.35
C ALA A 186 6.64 21.71 13.85
N ARG A 187 6.04 20.70 13.20
CA ARG A 187 5.66 20.75 11.78
C ARG A 187 4.20 21.16 11.55
N LEU A 188 3.39 21.22 12.61
CA LEU A 188 1.95 21.50 12.52
C LEU A 188 1.63 22.90 13.01
N ASP A 189 0.60 23.51 12.42
CA ASP A 189 0.09 24.80 12.85
C ASP A 189 -0.72 24.64 14.14
N LYS A 190 -0.39 25.44 15.14
CA LYS A 190 -1.17 25.54 16.38
C LYS A 190 -2.42 26.36 16.12
N ARG A 191 -3.59 25.72 16.15
CA ARG A 191 -4.88 26.38 15.90
C ARG A 191 -5.47 26.99 17.17
N ARG A 192 -5.43 26.21 18.26
CA ARG A 192 -5.86 26.62 19.61
C ARG A 192 -5.18 25.72 20.65
N LYS A 193 -5.40 25.99 21.94
CA LYS A 193 -4.77 25.19 23.02
C LYS A 193 -5.08 23.70 22.83
N GLY A 194 -4.03 22.89 22.68
CA GLY A 194 -4.13 21.44 22.49
C GLY A 194 -4.55 20.97 21.09
N ILE A 195 -4.74 21.87 20.12
CA ILE A 195 -5.18 21.49 18.77
C ILE A 195 -4.18 21.98 17.73
N PHE A 196 -3.61 21.01 17.03
CA PHE A 196 -2.63 21.16 15.98
C PHE A 196 -3.17 20.53 14.70
N GLY A 197 -2.75 21.05 13.55
CA GLY A 197 -3.09 20.45 12.27
C GLY A 197 -2.16 20.92 11.17
N PRO A 198 -2.20 20.27 10.00
CA PRO A 198 -1.48 20.76 8.83
C PRO A 198 -2.01 22.15 8.42
N PRO A 199 -1.27 22.83 7.52
CA PRO A 199 -1.75 24.04 6.86
C PRO A 199 -3.19 23.89 6.38
N MET A 200 -3.97 24.98 6.49
CA MET A 200 -5.39 24.95 6.15
C MET A 200 -5.62 24.41 4.73
N GLY A 201 -6.61 23.53 4.60
CA GLY A 201 -6.95 22.88 3.32
C GLY A 201 -6.09 21.65 2.97
N LYS A 202 -5.05 21.32 3.74
CA LYS A 202 -4.18 20.16 3.47
C LYS A 202 -4.43 18.98 4.41
N LYS A 203 -4.13 17.78 3.93
CA LYS A 203 -4.03 16.54 4.72
C LYS A 203 -2.56 16.27 5.06
N CYS A 204 -2.27 15.93 6.31
CA CYS A 204 -0.92 15.60 6.73
C CYS A 204 -0.57 14.15 6.36
N ILE A 205 0.65 13.91 5.86
CA ILE A 205 1.21 12.57 5.69
C ILE A 205 2.53 12.52 6.48
N ILE A 206 2.62 11.62 7.45
CA ILE A 206 3.82 11.44 8.27
C ILE A 206 4.47 10.13 7.85
N PHE A 207 5.66 10.21 7.27
CA PHE A 207 6.48 9.02 7.05
C PHE A 207 7.41 8.82 8.22
N VAL A 208 7.31 7.66 8.86
CA VAL A 208 8.19 7.24 9.95
C VAL A 208 9.17 6.20 9.41
N ASP A 209 10.43 6.59 9.24
CA ASP A 209 11.52 5.68 8.88
C ASP A 209 11.98 4.93 10.14
N ASP A 210 12.38 3.68 9.95
CA ASP A 210 12.92 2.83 11.03
C ASP A 210 11.98 2.70 12.26
N MET A 211 10.68 2.53 12.01
CA MET A 211 9.63 2.54 13.04
C MET A 211 9.90 1.60 14.23
N ASN A 212 10.56 0.46 14.01
CA ASN A 212 10.85 -0.55 15.04
C ASN A 212 12.12 -0.25 15.87
N MET A 213 12.88 0.81 15.55
CA MET A 213 14.16 1.11 16.21
C MET A 213 14.11 1.65 17.65
N PRO A 214 13.06 2.33 18.15
CA PRO A 214 13.07 2.84 19.53
C PRO A 214 13.35 1.75 20.56
N ALA A 215 14.10 2.06 21.62
CA ALA A 215 14.37 1.09 22.67
C ALA A 215 13.09 0.67 23.40
N LEU A 216 13.02 -0.62 23.74
CA LEU A 216 12.00 -1.15 24.63
C LEU A 216 12.21 -0.57 26.04
N GLU A 217 11.13 -0.19 26.70
CA GLU A 217 11.19 0.07 28.14
C GLU A 217 11.20 -1.25 28.93
N GLN A 218 11.30 -1.14 30.26
CA GLN A 218 11.37 -2.28 31.18
C GLN A 218 10.27 -3.33 30.97
N TYR A 219 9.08 -2.90 30.52
CA TYR A 219 7.92 -3.77 30.31
C TYR A 219 7.70 -4.16 28.85
N GLY A 220 8.66 -3.88 27.95
CA GLY A 220 8.60 -4.28 26.55
C GLY A 220 7.74 -3.37 25.65
N ALA A 221 7.27 -2.23 26.15
CA ALA A 221 6.61 -1.24 25.30
C ALA A 221 7.64 -0.36 24.56
N GLN A 222 7.23 0.22 23.43
CA GLN A 222 7.98 1.26 22.72
C GLN A 222 7.16 2.56 22.77
N PRO A 223 7.36 3.44 23.78
CA PRO A 223 6.54 4.63 23.97
C PRO A 223 6.40 5.55 22.74
N PRO A 224 7.41 5.73 21.86
CA PRO A 224 7.23 6.48 20.61
C PRO A 224 6.19 5.87 19.67
N ILE A 225 6.08 4.54 19.60
CA ILE A 225 5.13 3.84 18.75
C ILE A 225 3.73 3.90 19.37
N GLU A 226 3.62 3.74 20.70
CA GLU A 226 2.34 3.89 21.41
C GLU A 226 1.77 5.30 21.26
N LEU A 227 2.62 6.33 21.24
CA LEU A 227 2.19 7.70 20.96
C LEU A 227 1.61 7.81 19.53
N LEU A 228 2.27 7.23 18.53
CA LEU A 228 1.75 7.23 17.15
C LEU A 228 0.37 6.57 17.09
N ARG A 229 0.15 5.47 17.82
CA ARG A 229 -1.15 4.79 17.91
C ARG A 229 -2.28 5.68 18.43
N GLN A 230 -1.98 6.73 19.21
CA GLN A 230 -2.98 7.68 19.69
C GLN A 230 -3.36 8.74 18.65
N PHE A 231 -2.56 8.92 17.59
CA PHE A 231 -2.82 9.92 16.55
C PHE A 231 -3.71 9.42 15.41
N PHE A 232 -3.91 8.11 15.30
CA PHE A 232 -4.61 7.46 14.18
C PHE A 232 -5.86 6.70 14.64
#